data_AF-A0A934YYS6-F1
#
_entry.id   AF-A0A934YYS6-F1
#
_cell.length_a   1.000
_cell.length_b   1.000
_cell.length_c   1.000
_cell.angle_alpha   90.00
_cell.angle_beta   90.00
_cell.angle_gamma   90.00
#
_symmetry.space_group_name_H-M   'P 1'
#
loop_
_entity.id
_entity.type
_entity.pdbx_description
1 polymer ?
#
loop_
_entity_poly.entity_id
_entity_poly.type
_entity_poly.pdbx_seq_one_letter_code
_entity_poly.pdbx_strand_id
1 'polypeptide(L)'
;MWRRGILVPWLASALVMYGLSYLWHGVALRDLQELKWPLALYLALSGIVYLLIGLGLTTAVHKSIEYEFISLKRAFPLAAMLVGAVAGFIVYLGVFVLGMSFAKHELMHVAADVLWQMFEQCIGGLVVSLGMIYDMRETFLEQEKAH
;
A
#
# COMPACT_ATOMS: atom_id res chain seq x y z
N MET A 1 -16.53 12.55 -7.99
CA MET A 1 -15.95 11.19 -7.89
C MET A 1 -14.48 11.22 -7.47
N TRP A 2 -13.70 12.24 -7.85
CA TRP A 2 -12.34 12.48 -7.35
C TRP A 2 -12.35 13.61 -6.31
N ARG A 3 -12.54 13.26 -5.03
CA ARG A 3 -12.42 14.22 -3.91
C ARG A 3 -10.98 14.19 -3.37
N ARG A 4 -10.56 15.27 -2.70
CA ARG A 4 -9.26 15.35 -1.99
C ARG A 4 -9.02 14.13 -1.09
N GLY A 5 -10.07 13.65 -0.43
CA GLY A 5 -10.09 12.43 0.38
C GLY A 5 -9.80 11.10 -0.31
N ILE A 6 -9.61 11.07 -1.64
CA ILE A 6 -9.15 9.87 -2.37
C ILE A 6 -7.75 10.10 -2.97
N LEU A 7 -7.51 11.27 -3.57
CA LEU A 7 -6.23 11.55 -4.24
C LEU A 7 -5.03 11.58 -3.30
N VAL A 8 -5.15 12.30 -2.17
CA VAL A 8 -4.04 12.45 -1.22
C VAL A 8 -3.70 11.11 -0.54
N PRO A 9 -4.68 10.37 0.01
CA PRO A 9 -4.39 9.08 0.64
C PRO A 9 -3.82 8.06 -0.35
N TRP A 10 -4.32 8.06 -1.60
CA TRP A 10 -3.82 7.19 -2.64
C TRP A 10 -2.35 7.44 -2.97
N LEU A 11 -2.00 8.67 -3.34
CA LEU A 11 -0.64 9.00 -3.76
C LEU A 11 0.36 8.85 -2.61
N ALA A 12 -0.03 9.25 -1.40
CA ALA A 12 0.80 9.08 -0.22
C ALA A 12 1.05 7.60 0.09
N SER A 13 0.01 6.76 0.04
CA SER A 13 0.12 5.32 0.26
C SER A 13 1.01 4.66 -0.78
N ALA A 14 0.80 4.96 -2.07
CA ALA A 14 1.62 4.43 -3.16
C ALA A 14 3.10 4.81 -3.00
N LEU A 15 3.39 6.09 -2.68
CA LEU A 15 4.75 6.57 -2.47
C LEU A 15 5.45 5.86 -1.30
N VAL A 16 4.76 5.73 -0.16
CA VAL A 16 5.31 5.07 1.03
C VAL A 16 5.59 3.60 0.77
N MET A 17 4.63 2.87 0.19
CA MET A 17 4.81 1.45 -0.13
C MET A 17 5.94 1.25 -1.15
N TYR A 18 6.00 2.06 -2.20
CA TYR A 18 7.06 1.99 -3.20
C TYR A 18 8.44 2.29 -2.58
N GLY A 19 8.51 3.29 -1.69
CA GLY A 19 9.73 3.61 -0.95
C GLY A 19 10.20 2.46 -0.05
N LEU A 20 9.28 1.82 0.68
CA LEU A 20 9.59 0.65 1.50
C LEU A 20 10.11 -0.52 0.66
N SER A 21 9.49 -0.76 -0.50
CA SER A 21 9.93 -1.79 -1.44
C SER A 21 11.31 -1.54 -1.99
N TYR A 22 11.61 -0.29 -2.36
CA TYR A 22 12.96 0.09 -2.76
C TYR A 22 13.98 -0.09 -1.62
N LEU A 23 13.62 0.22 -0.37
CA LEU A 23 14.50 -0.01 0.78
C LEU A 23 14.78 -1.50 0.99
N TRP A 24 13.77 -2.35 0.85
CA TRP A 24 13.93 -3.81 1.00
C TRP A 24 14.80 -4.40 -0.11
N HIS A 25 14.39 -4.23 -1.35
CA HIS A 25 15.07 -4.83 -2.50
C HIS A 25 16.40 -4.12 -2.83
N GLY A 26 16.42 -2.79 -2.80
CA GLY A 26 17.60 -2.01 -3.17
C GLY A 26 18.68 -1.92 -2.09
N VAL A 27 18.28 -1.84 -0.82
CA VAL A 27 19.24 -1.57 0.28
C VAL A 27 19.47 -2.81 1.15
N ALA A 28 18.40 -3.47 1.62
CA ALA A 28 18.51 -4.58 2.55
C ALA A 28 18.98 -5.88 1.87
N LEU A 29 18.31 -6.27 0.79
CA LEU A 29 18.64 -7.48 0.02
C LEU A 29 19.67 -7.22 -1.08
N ARG A 30 19.69 -5.99 -1.64
CA ARG A 30 20.51 -5.59 -2.79
C ARG A 30 20.28 -6.44 -4.05
N ASP A 31 19.14 -7.12 -4.13
CA ASP A 31 18.76 -7.96 -5.28
C ASP A 31 18.53 -7.15 -6.57
N LEU A 32 18.30 -5.83 -6.44
CA LEU A 32 18.22 -4.92 -7.60
C LEU A 32 19.51 -4.88 -8.44
N GLN A 33 20.65 -5.28 -7.88
CA GLN A 33 21.93 -5.36 -8.61
C GLN A 33 22.00 -6.58 -9.54
N GLU A 34 21.17 -7.58 -9.29
CA GLU A 34 21.11 -8.83 -10.05
C GLU A 34 20.05 -8.79 -11.17
N LEU A 35 19.36 -7.66 -11.33
CA LEU A 35 18.38 -7.43 -12.38
C LEU A 35 19.01 -7.59 -13.77
N LYS A 36 18.46 -8.51 -14.56
CA LYS A 36 18.80 -8.66 -15.99
C LYS A 36 18.27 -7.51 -16.85
N TRP A 37 17.30 -6.75 -16.33
CA TRP A 37 16.59 -5.69 -17.05
C TRP A 37 17.15 -4.32 -16.65
N PRO A 38 17.05 -3.29 -17.52
CA PRO A 38 17.47 -1.95 -17.16
C PRO A 38 16.78 -1.47 -15.87
N LEU A 39 17.57 -1.06 -14.86
CA LEU A 39 17.07 -0.66 -13.55
C LEU A 39 15.97 0.40 -13.65
N ALA A 40 16.15 1.40 -14.52
CA ALA A 40 15.17 2.46 -14.72
C ALA A 40 13.81 1.93 -15.22
N LEU A 41 13.81 0.92 -16.09
CA LEU A 41 12.57 0.31 -16.59
C LEU A 41 11.87 -0.47 -15.48
N TYR A 42 12.61 -1.23 -14.67
CA TYR A 42 12.06 -1.94 -13.51
C TYR A 42 11.43 -0.97 -12.51
N LEU A 43 12.15 0.11 -12.16
CA LEU A 43 11.65 1.14 -11.23
C LEU A 43 10.41 1.86 -11.78
N ALA A 44 10.37 2.16 -13.09
CA ALA A 44 9.21 2.78 -13.70
C ALA A 44 7.97 1.86 -13.67
N LEU A 45 8.14 0.59 -14.05
CA LEU A 45 7.04 -0.39 -14.07
C LEU A 45 6.55 -0.71 -12.66
N SER A 46 7.45 -0.93 -11.71
CA SER A 46 7.08 -1.13 -10.29
C SER A 46 6.38 0.11 -9.72
N GLY A 47 6.83 1.32 -10.05
CA GLY A 47 6.12 2.55 -9.68
C GLY A 47 4.67 2.58 -10.16
N ILE A 48 4.41 2.16 -11.41
CA ILE A 48 3.04 2.02 -11.93
C ILE A 48 2.25 0.97 -11.14
N VAL A 49 2.84 -0.18 -10.86
CA VAL A 49 2.20 -1.24 -10.05
C VAL A 49 1.83 -0.72 -8.66
N TYR A 50 2.72 0.02 -7.99
CA TYR A 50 2.44 0.60 -6.68
C TYR A 50 1.37 1.69 -6.71
N LEU A 51 1.27 2.47 -7.80
CA LEU A 51 0.13 3.36 -8.01
C LEU A 51 -1.19 2.57 -8.10
N LEU A 52 -1.21 1.47 -8.84
CA LEU A 52 -2.41 0.62 -8.94
C LEU A 52 -2.77 -0.03 -7.59
N ILE A 53 -1.78 -0.56 -6.86
CA ILE A 53 -1.99 -1.14 -5.52
C ILE A 53 -2.53 -0.07 -4.57
N GLY A 54 -1.93 1.12 -4.54
CA GLY A 54 -2.39 2.23 -3.70
C GLY A 54 -3.83 2.65 -4.02
N LEU A 55 -4.22 2.67 -5.30
CA LEU A 55 -5.58 3.01 -5.71
C LEU A 55 -6.56 1.93 -5.28
N GLY A 56 -6.20 0.67 -5.52
CA GLY A 56 -6.98 -0.50 -5.10
C GLY A 56 -7.19 -0.53 -3.60
N LEU A 57 -6.13 -0.28 -2.82
CA LEU A 57 -6.18 -0.23 -1.36
C LEU A 57 -7.05 0.93 -0.85
N THR A 58 -6.88 2.12 -1.41
CA THR A 58 -7.68 3.31 -1.05
C THR A 58 -9.16 3.07 -1.32
N THR A 59 -9.48 2.45 -2.46
CA THR A 59 -10.85 2.09 -2.84
C THR A 59 -11.40 1.00 -1.92
N ALA A 60 -10.59 -0.02 -1.61
CA ALA A 60 -10.99 -1.11 -0.72
C ALA A 60 -11.32 -0.59 0.69
N VAL A 61 -10.52 0.33 1.24
CA VAL A 61 -10.79 0.96 2.54
C VAL A 61 -12.07 1.80 2.48
N HIS A 62 -12.24 2.64 1.45
CA HIS A 62 -13.47 3.42 1.26
C HIS A 62 -14.71 2.52 1.17
N LYS A 63 -14.66 1.46 0.36
CA LYS A 63 -15.77 0.51 0.22
C LYS A 63 -16.03 -0.27 1.51
N SER A 64 -14.99 -0.61 2.25
CA SER A 64 -15.14 -1.27 3.56
C SER A 64 -15.84 -0.38 4.58
N ILE A 65 -15.66 0.93 4.51
CA ILE A 65 -16.43 1.90 5.29
C ILE A 65 -17.87 1.99 4.79
N GLU A 66 -18.07 2.13 3.47
CA GLU A 66 -19.40 2.28 2.84
C GLU A 66 -20.31 1.09 3.13
N TYR A 67 -19.77 -0.13 3.14
CA TYR A 67 -20.49 -1.37 3.48
C TYR A 67 -20.48 -1.69 4.99
N GLU A 68 -20.05 -0.76 5.84
CA GLU A 68 -20.00 -0.89 7.30
C GLU A 68 -19.15 -2.06 7.83
N PHE A 69 -18.26 -2.65 7.01
CA PHE A 69 -17.27 -3.63 7.46
C PHE A 69 -16.23 -3.01 8.39
N ILE A 70 -15.97 -1.72 8.23
CA ILE A 70 -15.07 -0.94 9.08
C ILE A 70 -15.82 0.23 9.69
N SER A 71 -15.80 0.31 11.02
CA SER A 71 -16.34 1.45 11.73
C SER A 71 -15.33 2.60 11.80
N LEU A 72 -15.73 3.79 11.36
CA LEU A 72 -14.95 5.02 11.57
C LEU A 72 -14.79 5.39 13.05
N LYS A 73 -15.72 4.96 13.90
CA LYS A 73 -15.77 5.36 15.32
C LYS A 73 -14.82 4.54 16.20
N ARG A 74 -14.37 3.37 15.75
CA ARG A 74 -13.54 2.47 16.56
C ARG A 74 -12.46 1.79 15.73
N ALA A 75 -11.20 2.01 16.11
CA ALA A 75 -10.04 1.32 15.58
C ALA A 75 -9.86 1.41 14.05
N PHE A 76 -10.37 2.48 13.41
CA PHE A 76 -10.30 2.66 11.95
C PHE A 76 -8.89 2.47 11.36
N PRO A 77 -7.80 3.06 11.93
CA PRO A 77 -6.45 2.83 11.41
C PRO A 77 -6.02 1.37 11.48
N LEU A 78 -6.34 0.65 12.55
CA LEU A 78 -6.00 -0.77 12.70
C LEU A 78 -6.77 -1.65 11.71
N ALA A 79 -8.04 -1.33 11.45
CA ALA A 79 -8.83 -2.04 10.46
C ALA A 79 -8.31 -1.80 9.04
N ALA A 80 -7.91 -0.56 8.71
CA ALA A 80 -7.29 -0.24 7.42
C ALA A 80 -5.92 -0.92 7.25
N MET A 81 -5.12 -1.00 8.32
CA MET A 81 -3.88 -1.80 8.36
C MET A 81 -4.15 -3.28 8.07
N LEU A 82 -5.20 -3.86 8.63
CA LEU A 82 -5.58 -5.25 8.36
C LEU A 82 -5.99 -5.47 6.90
N VAL A 83 -6.80 -4.56 6.33
CA VAL A 83 -7.11 -4.59 4.88
C VAL A 83 -5.83 -4.52 4.05
N GLY A 84 -4.89 -3.65 4.45
CA GLY A 84 -3.56 -3.56 3.89
C GLY A 84 -2.80 -4.90 3.94
N ALA A 85 -2.68 -5.51 5.12
CA ALA A 85 -1.98 -6.77 5.29
C ALA A 85 -2.57 -7.90 4.42
N VAL A 86 -3.91 -7.99 4.34
CA VAL A 86 -4.60 -8.95 3.47
C VAL A 86 -4.32 -8.66 1.99
N ALA A 87 -4.36 -7.39 1.58
CA ALA A 87 -4.02 -6.99 0.22
C ALA A 87 -2.56 -7.34 -0.13
N GLY A 88 -1.62 -7.11 0.79
CA GLY A 88 -0.21 -7.46 0.60
C GLY A 88 0.01 -8.96 0.44
N PHE A 89 -0.71 -9.78 1.21
CA PHE A 89 -0.70 -11.23 1.00
C PHE A 89 -1.21 -11.62 -0.40
N ILE A 90 -2.30 -11.02 -0.88
CA ILE A 90 -2.84 -11.27 -2.23
C ILE A 90 -1.85 -10.83 -3.33
N VAL A 91 -1.23 -9.65 -3.17
CA VAL A 91 -0.20 -9.15 -4.09
C VAL A 91 0.99 -10.12 -4.13
N TYR A 92 1.46 -10.58 -2.97
CA TYR A 92 2.53 -11.58 -2.89
C TYR A 92 2.17 -12.85 -3.65
N LEU A 93 0.97 -13.41 -3.43
CA LEU A 93 0.51 -14.59 -4.15
C LEU A 93 0.52 -14.38 -5.68
N GLY A 94 0.13 -13.20 -6.15
CA GLY A 94 0.19 -12.85 -7.57
C GLY A 94 1.63 -12.89 -8.11
N VAL A 95 2.56 -12.23 -7.42
CA VAL A 95 3.99 -12.22 -7.79
C VAL A 95 4.60 -13.62 -7.72
N PHE A 96 4.25 -14.38 -6.70
CA PHE A 96 4.73 -15.75 -6.45
C PHE A 96 4.27 -16.71 -7.56
N VAL A 97 2.97 -16.69 -7.91
CA VAL A 97 2.41 -17.54 -8.99
C VAL A 97 2.99 -17.17 -10.36
N LEU A 98 3.29 -15.89 -10.60
CA LEU A 98 3.93 -15.43 -11.83
C LEU A 98 5.42 -15.79 -11.91
N GLY A 99 5.99 -16.43 -10.87
CA GLY A 99 7.38 -16.86 -10.86
C GLY A 99 8.39 -15.71 -10.78
N MET A 100 7.95 -14.51 -10.39
CA MET A 100 8.79 -13.32 -10.26
C MET A 100 9.57 -13.28 -8.93
N SER A 101 9.70 -14.40 -8.22
CA SER A 101 10.47 -14.46 -6.98
C SER A 101 11.97 -14.40 -7.28
N PHE A 102 12.63 -13.40 -6.69
CA PHE A 102 14.07 -13.15 -6.85
C PHE A 102 14.95 -14.08 -6.00
N ALA A 103 14.36 -14.90 -5.13
CA ALA A 103 15.09 -15.75 -4.22
C ALA A 103 15.25 -17.19 -4.74
N LYS A 104 16.42 -17.78 -4.48
CA LYS A 104 16.57 -19.25 -4.44
C LYS A 104 15.45 -19.80 -3.55
N HIS A 105 14.79 -20.88 -3.98
CA HIS A 105 13.56 -21.43 -3.38
C HIS A 105 13.69 -21.96 -1.93
N GLU A 106 14.59 -21.41 -1.12
CA GLU A 106 14.64 -21.67 0.31
C GLU A 106 13.44 -21.02 0.99
N LEU A 107 12.72 -21.83 1.77
CA LEU A 107 11.48 -21.45 2.47
C LEU A 107 11.63 -20.18 3.32
N MET A 108 12.84 -19.90 3.83
CA MET A 108 13.13 -18.72 4.64
C MET A 108 13.01 -17.41 3.83
N HIS A 109 13.44 -17.39 2.57
CA HIS A 109 13.31 -16.21 1.72
C HIS A 109 11.84 -15.95 1.34
N VAL A 110 11.11 -17.01 1.00
CA VAL A 110 9.67 -16.95 0.73
C VAL A 110 8.91 -16.37 1.93
N ALA A 111 9.23 -16.85 3.14
CA ALA A 111 8.62 -16.35 4.38
C ALA A 111 8.97 -14.87 4.66
N ALA A 112 10.22 -14.47 4.44
CA ALA A 112 10.64 -13.10 4.63
C ALA A 112 9.92 -12.15 3.64
N ASP A 113 9.84 -12.54 2.37
CA ASP A 113 9.21 -11.72 1.33
C ASP A 113 7.70 -11.58 1.54
N VAL A 114 6.98 -12.65 1.90
CA VAL A 114 5.54 -12.54 2.15
C VAL A 114 5.24 -11.68 3.38
N LEU A 115 6.02 -11.83 4.45
CA LEU A 115 5.86 -11.02 5.66
C LEU A 115 6.18 -9.55 5.36
N TRP A 116 7.22 -9.30 4.56
CA TRP A 116 7.57 -7.96 4.14
C TRP A 116 6.48 -7.34 3.25
N GLN A 117 5.96 -8.07 2.27
CA GLN A 117 4.85 -7.61 1.42
C GLN A 117 3.61 -7.28 2.27
N MET A 118 3.23 -8.14 3.21
CA MET A 118 2.13 -7.86 4.14
C MET A 118 2.40 -6.60 4.99
N PHE A 119 3.64 -6.42 5.45
CA PHE A 119 4.04 -5.23 6.21
C PHE A 119 3.97 -3.95 5.37
N GLU A 120 4.45 -3.98 4.12
CA GLU A 120 4.39 -2.84 3.20
C GLU A 120 2.95 -2.37 2.99
N GLN A 121 2.04 -3.27 2.60
CA GLN A 121 0.64 -2.88 2.39
C GLN A 121 -0.08 -2.56 3.71
N CYS A 122 0.34 -3.13 4.85
CA CYS A 122 -0.16 -2.73 6.16
C CYS A 122 0.15 -1.24 6.45
N ILE A 123 1.40 -0.80 6.23
CA ILE A 123 1.76 0.62 6.32
C ILE A 123 1.02 1.44 5.26
N GLY A 124 0.86 0.92 4.05
CA GLY A 124 0.03 1.53 3.02
C GLY A 124 -1.41 1.80 3.49
N GLY A 125 -2.02 0.84 4.17
CA GLY A 125 -3.38 0.95 4.73
C GLY A 125 -3.46 1.96 5.87
N LEU A 126 -2.43 2.02 6.73
CA LEU A 126 -2.30 3.06 7.74
C LEU A 126 -2.27 4.45 7.10
N VAL A 127 -1.43 4.66 6.08
CA VAL A 127 -1.31 5.94 5.37
C VAL A 127 -2.64 6.35 4.73
N VAL A 128 -3.38 5.40 4.13
CA VAL A 128 -4.73 5.65 3.62
C VAL A 128 -5.64 6.16 4.73
N SER A 129 -5.69 5.47 5.87
CA SER A 129 -6.56 5.85 6.98
C SER A 129 -6.24 7.23 7.55
N LEU A 130 -4.94 7.57 7.69
CA LEU A 130 -4.49 8.87 8.17
C LEU A 130 -4.86 9.98 7.18
N GLY A 131 -4.68 9.75 5.89
CA GLY A 131 -5.07 10.69 4.85
C GLY A 131 -6.57 10.95 4.83
N MET A 132 -7.39 9.93 5.05
CA MET A 132 -8.85 10.08 5.16
C MET A 132 -9.27 10.85 6.41
N ILE A 133 -8.66 10.56 7.56
CA ILE A 133 -8.90 11.31 8.81
C ILE A 133 -8.56 12.79 8.63
N TYR A 134 -7.44 13.08 7.95
CA TYR A 134 -7.03 14.45 7.66
C TYR A 134 -8.05 15.18 6.78
N ASP A 135 -8.52 14.56 5.70
CA ASP A 135 -9.53 15.15 4.81
C ASP A 135 -10.88 15.41 5.52
N MET A 136 -11.31 14.48 6.37
CA MET A 136 -12.51 14.67 7.20
C MET A 136 -12.37 15.85 8.16
N ARG A 137 -11.19 16.00 8.78
CA ARG A 137 -10.89 17.10 9.70
C ARG A 137 -10.89 18.45 8.97
N GLU A 138 -10.23 18.55 7.81
CA GLU A 138 -10.23 19.79 7.02
C GLU A 138 -11.63 20.17 6.57
N THR A 139 -12.42 19.20 6.08
CA THR A 139 -13.81 19.44 5.67
C THR A 139 -14.66 19.98 6.82
N PHE A 140 -14.48 19.45 8.04
CA PHE A 140 -15.16 19.95 9.23
C PHE A 140 -14.79 21.40 9.57
N LEU A 141 -13.49 21.74 9.52
CA LEU A 141 -13.00 23.09 9.78
C LEU A 141 -13.46 24.10 8.72
N GLU A 142 -13.56 23.69 7.46
CA GLU A 142 -14.11 24.54 6.39
C GLU A 142 -15.60 24.83 6.63
N GLN A 143 -16.36 23.87 7.14
CA GLN A 143 -17.77 24.07 7.51
C GLN A 143 -17.93 25.02 8.71
N GLU A 144 -17.10 24.89 9.74
CA GLU A 144 -17.15 25.80 10.90
C GLU A 144 -16.82 27.25 10.53
N LYS A 145 -15.91 27.49 9.58
CA LYS A 145 -15.56 28.84 9.11
C LYS A 145 -16.63 29.48 8.22
N ALA A 146 -17.52 28.69 7.65
CA ALA A 146 -18.59 29.15 6.76
C ALA A 146 -19.88 29.53 7.52
N HIS A 147 -19.93 29.26 8.82
CA HIS A 147 -20.99 29.65 9.76
C HIS A 147 -20.59 30.87 10.59
#